data_AF-A0A377LVB8-F1
#
_entry.id   AF-A0A377LVB8-F1
#
_cell.length_a   1.000
_cell.length_b   1.000
_cell.length_c   1.000
_cell.angle_alpha   90.00
_cell.angle_beta   90.00
_cell.angle_gamma   90.00
#
_symmetry.space_group_name_H-M   'P 1'
#
loop_
_entity.id
_entity.type
_entity.pdbx_description
1 polymer ?
#
loop_
_entity_poly.entity_id
_entity_poly.type
_entity_poly.pdbx_seq_one_letter_code
_entity_poly.pdbx_strand_id
1 'polypeptide(L)' 'MQCRCFLFDLDGTLVDSLPVVERSWCHWADRHGIDHQDVLNFIHGKQAITSLRHFSGGTL' A
#
# COMPACT_ATOMS: atom_id res chain seq x y z
N MET A 1 5.83 22.97 -23.07
CA MET A 1 4.92 23.01 -21.89
C MET A 1 5.65 23.74 -20.78
N GLN A 2 5.00 24.67 -20.08
CA GLN A 2 5.58 25.37 -18.92
C GLN A 2 4.72 25.07 -17.69
N CYS A 3 5.35 24.55 -16.63
CA CYS A 3 4.73 24.22 -15.35
C CYS A 3 5.43 25.03 -14.24
N ARG A 4 4.67 25.47 -13.23
CA ARG A 4 5.25 26.25 -12.10
C ARG A 4 5.92 25.38 -11.05
N CYS A 5 5.46 24.14 -10.88
CA CYS A 5 6.02 23.17 -9.95
C CYS A 5 5.63 21.74 -10.34
N PHE A 6 6.31 20.79 -9.73
CA PHE A 6 6.02 19.36 -9.82
C PHE A 6 5.70 18.83 -8.42
N LEU A 7 4.72 17.94 -8.36
CA LEU A 7 4.42 17.15 -7.18
C LEU A 7 4.79 15.70 -7.49
N PHE A 8 5.63 15.12 -6.65
CA PHE A 8 6.07 13.73 -6.77
C PHE A 8 5.49 12.91 -5.62
N ASP A 9 4.99 11.74 -5.96
CA ASP A 9 4.75 10.67 -4.99
C ASP A 9 6.10 10.05 -4.56
N LEU A 10 6.10 9.22 -3.51
CA LEU A 10 7.31 8.59 -2.98
C LEU A 10 7.49 7.16 -3.51
N ASP A 11 6.59 6.26 -3.15
CA ASP A 11 6.72 4.82 -3.38
C ASP A 11 6.50 4.47 -4.86
N GLY A 12 7.48 3.84 -5.49
CA GLY A 12 7.45 3.55 -6.93
C GLY A 12 7.60 4.78 -7.83
N THR A 13 7.76 5.98 -7.25
CA THR A 13 8.00 7.23 -7.99
C THR A 13 9.42 7.76 -7.75
N LEU A 14 9.76 8.07 -6.49
CA LEU A 14 11.11 8.52 -6.11
C LEU A 14 11.97 7.40 -5.58
N VAL A 15 11.36 6.36 -5.00
CA VAL A 15 12.05 5.21 -4.41
C VAL A 15 11.44 3.93 -4.92
N ASP A 16 12.27 2.97 -5.35
CA ASP A 16 11.83 1.62 -5.69
C ASP A 16 11.57 0.80 -4.41
N SER A 17 10.51 1.16 -3.70
CA SER A 17 10.10 0.56 -2.42
C SER A 17 9.01 -0.52 -2.57
N LEU A 18 8.43 -0.69 -3.77
CA LEU A 18 7.32 -1.61 -4.01
C LEU A 18 7.61 -3.04 -3.52
N PRO A 19 8.77 -3.65 -3.80
CA PRO A 19 9.03 -5.02 -3.33
C PRO A 19 9.04 -5.16 -1.79
N VAL A 20 9.46 -4.11 -1.09
CA VAL A 20 9.48 -4.10 0.39
C VAL A 20 8.08 -3.87 0.95
N VAL A 21 7.31 -3.00 0.31
CA VAL A 21 5.90 -2.74 0.67
C VAL A 21 5.08 -4.02 0.52
N GLU A 22 5.16 -4.69 -0.64
CA GLU A 22 4.43 -5.93 -0.92
C GLU A 22 4.77 -7.03 0.08
N ARG A 23 6.07 -7.26 0.34
CA ARG A 23 6.51 -8.25 1.34
C ARG A 23 5.96 -7.96 2.73
N SER A 24 5.95 -6.69 3.14
CA SER A 24 5.45 -6.29 4.46
C SER A 24 3.95 -6.54 4.59
N TRP A 25 3.20 -6.32 3.51
CA TRP A 25 1.77 -6.60 3.44
C TRP A 25 1.46 -8.10 3.39
N CYS A 26 2.21 -8.91 2.64
CA CYS A 26 2.10 -10.37 2.67
C CYS A 26 2.33 -10.93 4.08
N HIS A 27 3.40 -10.50 4.78
CA HIS A 27 3.65 -10.90 6.16
C HIS A 27 2.56 -10.45 7.14
N TRP A 28 1.90 -9.33 6.87
CA TRP A 28 0.73 -8.91 7.64
C TRP A 28 -0.46 -9.83 7.32
N ALA A 29 -0.75 -10.10 6.05
CA ALA A 29 -1.82 -10.97 5.59
C ALA A 29 -1.72 -12.39 6.18
N ASP A 30 -0.50 -12.97 6.23
CA ASP A 30 -0.22 -14.27 6.86
C ASP A 30 -0.67 -14.32 8.31
N ARG A 31 -0.43 -13.24 9.08
CA ARG A 31 -0.81 -13.14 10.49
C ARG A 31 -2.32 -13.01 10.70
N HIS A 32 -3.05 -12.57 9.67
CA HIS A 32 -4.49 -12.32 9.71
C HIS A 32 -5.30 -13.35 8.91
N GLY A 33 -4.64 -14.34 8.27
CA GLY A 33 -5.30 -15.36 7.46
C GLY A 33 -6.00 -14.81 6.21
N ILE A 34 -5.46 -13.73 5.64
CA ILE A 34 -6.01 -13.06 4.45
C ILE A 34 -5.19 -13.47 3.24
N ASP A 35 -5.85 -13.67 2.10
CA ASP A 35 -5.20 -13.98 0.84
C ASP A 35 -4.28 -12.84 0.38
N HIS A 36 -3.07 -13.18 -0.08
CA HIS A 36 -2.08 -12.18 -0.50
C HIS A 36 -2.56 -11.40 -1.72
N GLN A 37 -3.19 -12.07 -2.69
CA GLN A 37 -3.66 -11.43 -3.90
C GLN A 37 -4.74 -10.39 -3.60
N ASP A 38 -5.64 -10.69 -2.66
CA ASP A 38 -6.66 -9.74 -2.19
C ASP A 38 -6.02 -8.48 -1.58
N VAL A 39 -4.97 -8.65 -0.76
CA VAL A 39 -4.24 -7.53 -0.14
C VAL A 39 -3.49 -6.71 -1.20
N LEU A 40 -2.69 -7.36 -2.05
CA LEU A 40 -1.88 -6.69 -3.05
C LEU A 40 -2.73 -5.94 -4.09
N ASN A 41 -3.87 -6.50 -4.49
CA ASN A 41 -4.82 -5.83 -5.37
C ASN A 41 -5.43 -4.55 -4.74
N PHE A 42 -5.42 -4.43 -3.41
CA PHE A 42 -6.03 -3.31 -2.71
C PHE A 42 -5.02 -2.21 -2.32
N ILE A 43 -3.82 -2.54 -1.84
CA ILE A 43 -3.00 -1.60 -1.04
C ILE A 43 -2.25 -0.51 -1.81
N HIS A 44 -1.98 -0.67 -3.11
CA HIS A 44 -1.10 0.24 -3.85
C HIS A 44 -1.65 1.68 -3.90
N GLY A 45 -0.78 2.66 -3.60
CA GLY A 45 -1.13 4.08 -3.59
C GLY A 45 -2.11 4.51 -2.47
N LYS A 46 -2.47 3.60 -1.55
CA LYS A 46 -3.33 3.90 -0.41
C LYS A 46 -2.52 4.09 0.85
N GLN A 47 -3.02 4.96 1.72
CA GLN A 47 -2.50 5.05 3.08
C GLN A 47 -2.67 3.72 3.81
N ALA A 48 -1.67 3.31 4.58
CA ALA A 48 -1.71 2.04 5.30
C ALA A 48 -2.94 1.91 6.22
N ILE A 49 -3.36 3.00 6.88
CA ILE A 49 -4.55 3.00 7.74
C ILE A 49 -5.84 2.68 6.97
N THR A 50 -5.95 3.11 5.71
CA THR A 50 -7.10 2.81 4.85
C THR A 50 -7.16 1.31 4.57
N SER A 51 -6.01 0.70 4.25
CA SER A 51 -5.89 -0.74 4.03
C SER A 51 -6.20 -1.54 5.31
N LEU A 52 -5.66 -1.12 6.45
CA LEU A 52 -5.93 -1.77 7.73
C LEU A 52 -7.42 -1.74 8.08
N ARG A 53 -8.10 -0.60 7.91
CA ARG A 53 -9.54 -0.47 8.14
C ARG A 53 -10.38 -1.34 7.21
N HIS A 54 -9.98 -1.43 5.95
CA HIS A 54 -10.65 -2.26 4.94
C HIS A 54 -10.65 -3.74 5.35
N PHE A 55 -9.49 -4.26 5.76
CA PHE A 55 -9.33 -5.67 6.08
C PHE A 55 -9.69 -6.05 7.53
N SER A 56 -9.72 -5.09 8.46
CA SER A 56 -10.00 -5.34 9.89
C SER A 56 -11.46 -5.09 10.29
N GLY A 57 -12.38 -4.94 9.33
CA GLY A 57 -13.82 -4.76 9.63
C GLY A 57 -14.19 -3.40 10.25
N GLY A 58 -13.39 -2.34 10.04
CA GLY A 58 -13.77 -0.96 10.35
C GLY A 58 -13.64 -0.49 11.81
N THR A 59 -12.98 -1.23 12.71
CA THR A 59 -12.84 -0.84 14.14
C THR A 59 -11.41 -0.39 14.52
N LEU A 60 -10.63 0.16 13.58
CA LEU A 60 -9.29 0.74 13.82
C LEU A 60 -9.26 2.27 13.72
#